data_AF-A0A835RC93-F1
#
_entry.id   AF-A0A835RC93-F1
#
_cell.length_a   1.000
_cell.length_b   1.000
_cell.length_c   1.000
_cell.angle_alpha   90.00
_cell.angle_beta   90.00
_cell.angle_gamma   90.00
#
_symmetry.space_group_name_H-M   'P 1'
#
loop_
_entity.id
_entity.type
_entity.pdbx_description
1 polymer ?
#
loop_
_entity_poly.entity_id
_entity_poly.type
_entity_poly.pdbx_seq_one_letter_code
_entity_poly.pdbx_strand_id
1 'polypeptide(L)'
;MESRSWEEMEMDCLVHIFTRLGLEDLCLTLPLVCKSWLAAVKEPLCWKKLDFRRLDLLPWSDFSKKFSKQYSLPYFSFSCLLRLALKRSCGSVSELRLPLKHVSIDDLLLASLKMLERLKLDECIGFDGEDGEVLEKASAVKFFSNRGCKLYYEHVDDNFCGCYSYGYIL
;
A
#
# COMPACT_ATOMS: atom_id res chain seq x y z
N MET A 1 -4.28 -9.19 41.29
CA MET A 1 -4.30 -9.76 39.93
C MET A 1 -3.08 -9.23 39.23
N GLU A 2 -2.10 -10.08 38.94
CA GLU A 2 -0.97 -9.69 38.10
C GLU A 2 -1.50 -9.47 36.68
N SER A 3 -1.52 -8.21 36.22
CA SER A 3 -1.79 -7.91 34.83
C SER A 3 -0.60 -8.40 34.01
N ARG A 4 -0.76 -9.52 33.31
CA ARG A 4 0.21 -9.93 32.29
C ARG A 4 0.32 -8.81 31.27
N SER A 5 1.48 -8.17 31.22
CA SER A 5 1.71 -7.05 30.31
C SER A 5 1.96 -7.60 28.91
N TRP A 6 1.25 -7.09 27.91
CA TRP A 6 1.53 -7.41 26.51
C TRP A 6 2.94 -6.97 26.06
N GLU A 7 3.61 -6.15 26.86
CA GLU A 7 5.01 -5.76 26.64
C GLU A 7 5.99 -6.92 26.86
N GLU A 8 5.62 -7.92 27.66
CA GLU A 8 6.46 -9.09 28.00
C GLU A 8 6.31 -10.23 26.99
N MET A 9 5.42 -10.11 26.01
CA MET A 9 5.24 -11.11 24.96
C MET A 9 6.48 -11.18 24.08
N GLU A 10 6.95 -12.40 23.77
CA GLU A 10 8.13 -12.59 22.92
C GLU A 10 7.93 -11.97 21.53
N MET A 11 9.01 -11.38 21.02
CA MET A 11 9.05 -10.68 19.74
C MET A 11 8.52 -11.54 18.60
N ASP A 12 8.96 -12.81 18.53
CA ASP A 12 8.56 -13.74 17.48
C ASP A 12 7.05 -14.01 17.49
N CYS A 13 6.43 -14.08 18.68
CA CYS A 13 4.99 -14.25 18.79
C CYS A 13 4.24 -13.01 18.32
N LEU A 14 4.71 -11.80 18.68
CA LEU A 14 4.13 -10.54 18.21
C LEU A 14 4.21 -10.43 16.68
N VAL A 15 5.39 -10.67 16.12
CA VAL A 15 5.60 -10.66 14.66
C VAL A 15 4.68 -11.66 13.98
N HIS A 16 4.57 -12.88 14.50
CA HIS A 16 3.69 -13.90 13.93
C HIS A 16 2.22 -13.45 13.90
N ILE A 17 1.73 -12.83 14.98
CA ILE A 17 0.37 -12.26 15.03
C ILE A 17 0.24 -11.13 14.01
N PHE A 18 1.22 -10.21 13.97
CA PHE A 18 1.16 -9.02 13.12
C PHE A 18 1.18 -9.35 11.64
N THR A 19 1.79 -10.48 11.23
CA THR A 19 1.72 -10.97 9.84
C THR A 19 0.30 -11.32 9.37
N ARG A 20 -0.67 -11.41 10.29
CA ARG A 20 -2.09 -11.67 10.00
C ARG A 20 -2.93 -10.41 9.92
N LEU A 21 -2.39 -9.27 10.33
CA LEU A 21 -3.11 -8.01 10.40
C LEU A 21 -3.03 -7.22 9.09
N GLY A 22 -3.96 -6.29 8.93
CA GLY A 22 -4.04 -5.42 7.77
C GLY A 22 -3.04 -4.26 7.83
N LEU A 23 -2.87 -3.59 6.69
CA LEU A 23 -2.02 -2.41 6.61
C LEU A 23 -2.52 -1.24 7.48
N GLU A 24 -3.82 -1.15 7.73
CA GLU A 24 -4.37 -0.15 8.67
C GLU A 24 -3.82 -0.37 10.08
N ASP A 25 -3.86 -1.60 10.59
CA ASP A 25 -3.34 -1.92 11.91
C ASP A 25 -1.84 -1.71 12.01
N LEU A 26 -1.10 -2.20 11.01
CA LEU A 26 0.36 -2.09 10.96
C LEU A 26 0.82 -0.63 10.90
N CYS A 27 0.07 0.24 10.22
CA CYS A 27 0.40 1.66 10.12
C CYS A 27 -0.10 2.46 11.32
N LEU A 28 -1.33 2.24 11.78
CA LEU A 28 -2.05 3.19 12.65
C LEU A 28 -2.33 2.69 14.06
N THR A 29 -2.52 1.39 14.24
CA THR A 29 -2.94 0.83 15.53
C THR A 29 -1.72 0.36 16.33
N LEU A 30 -0.98 -0.60 15.78
CA LEU A 30 0.08 -1.31 16.49
C LEU A 30 1.25 -0.42 16.92
N PRO A 31 1.71 0.57 16.12
CA PRO A 31 2.76 1.50 16.53
C PRO A 31 2.45 2.34 17.77
N LEU A 32 1.16 2.47 18.14
CA LEU A 32 0.70 3.33 19.23
C LEU A 32 0.44 2.58 20.54
N VAL A 33 0.47 1.24 20.55
CA VAL A 33 0.14 0.42 21.73
C VAL A 33 1.24 0.49 22.79
N CYS A 34 2.46 0.07 22.43
CA CYS A 34 3.62 0.13 23.31
C CYS A 34 4.93 0.06 22.50
N LYS A 35 6.08 0.22 23.18
CA LYS A 35 7.40 0.18 22.53
C LYS A 35 7.72 -1.17 21.90
N SER A 36 7.33 -2.27 22.56
CA SER A 36 7.55 -3.64 22.07
C SER A 36 6.78 -3.89 20.77
N TRP A 37 5.51 -3.46 20.70
CA TRP A 37 4.69 -3.58 19.50
C TRP A 37 5.20 -2.69 18.37
N LEU A 38 5.61 -1.45 18.69
CA LEU A 38 6.27 -0.59 17.73
C LEU A 38 7.55 -1.23 17.16
N ALA A 39 8.33 -1.96 17.97
CA ALA A 39 9.50 -2.68 17.48
C ALA A 39 9.10 -3.85 16.57
N ALA A 40 8.17 -4.69 17.01
CA ALA A 40 7.66 -5.84 16.25
C ALA A 40 7.06 -5.44 14.90
N VAL A 41 6.33 -4.32 14.82
CA VAL A 41 5.81 -3.81 13.53
C VAL A 41 6.92 -3.47 12.56
N LYS A 42 8.12 -3.08 13.02
CA LYS A 42 9.22 -2.72 12.11
C LYS A 42 9.88 -3.94 11.47
N GLU A 43 9.61 -5.14 11.97
CA GLU A 43 10.19 -6.36 11.44
C GLU A 43 9.72 -6.64 10.00
N PRO A 44 10.64 -6.95 9.06
CA PRO A 44 10.32 -7.18 7.66
C PRO A 44 9.21 -8.20 7.41
N LEU A 45 9.11 -9.23 8.27
CA LEU A 45 8.13 -10.30 8.16
C LEU A 45 6.68 -9.80 8.23
N CYS A 46 6.42 -8.74 8.99
CA CYS A 46 5.10 -8.09 9.07
C CYS A 46 4.67 -7.47 7.73
N TRP A 47 5.63 -7.14 6.86
CA TRP A 47 5.44 -6.44 5.58
C TRP A 47 5.70 -7.33 4.37
N LYS A 48 5.69 -8.66 4.56
CA LYS A 48 5.89 -9.64 3.49
C LYS A 48 4.70 -9.74 2.51
N LYS A 49 3.49 -9.41 2.98
CA LYS A 49 2.26 -9.37 2.18
C LYS A 49 1.61 -8.02 2.33
N LEU A 50 1.56 -7.25 1.25
CA LEU A 50 1.00 -5.90 1.22
C LEU A 50 -0.30 -5.92 0.42
N ASP A 51 -1.44 -5.77 1.10
CA ASP A 51 -2.75 -5.74 0.47
C ASP A 51 -3.43 -4.39 0.71
N PHE A 52 -3.36 -3.52 -0.31
CA PHE A 52 -3.92 -2.17 -0.27
C PHE A 52 -5.41 -2.13 -0.64
N ARG A 53 -5.99 -3.24 -1.15
CA ARG A 53 -7.36 -3.28 -1.67
C ARG A 53 -8.44 -3.05 -0.60
N ARG A 54 -8.08 -3.24 0.68
CA ARG A 54 -8.99 -3.07 1.81
C ARG A 54 -8.93 -1.69 2.45
N LEU A 55 -8.01 -0.83 1.99
CA LEU A 55 -7.87 0.52 2.51
C LEU A 55 -8.77 1.47 1.72
N ASP A 56 -9.48 2.35 2.42
CA ASP A 56 -10.09 3.52 1.82
C ASP A 56 -9.01 4.61 1.68
N LEU A 57 -8.50 4.76 0.46
CA LEU A 57 -7.38 5.65 0.13
C LEU A 57 -7.84 7.02 -0.37
N LEU A 58 -9.14 7.33 -0.28
CA LEU A 58 -9.64 8.66 -0.62
C LEU A 58 -9.03 9.71 0.32
N PRO A 59 -8.68 10.92 -0.16
CA PRO A 59 -8.01 11.93 0.67
C PRO A 59 -8.78 12.31 1.95
N TRP A 60 -10.11 12.22 1.91
CA TRP A 60 -10.99 12.53 3.03
C TRP A 60 -11.35 11.34 3.92
N SER A 61 -10.88 10.13 3.62
CA SER A 61 -11.16 8.94 4.43
C SER A 61 -10.53 9.05 5.83
N ASP A 62 -11.08 8.28 6.78
CA ASP A 62 -10.53 8.22 8.14
C ASP A 62 -9.10 7.68 8.15
N PHE A 63 -8.83 6.67 7.32
CA PHE A 63 -7.48 6.12 7.17
C PHE A 63 -6.50 7.20 6.69
N SER A 64 -6.83 7.91 5.60
CA SER A 64 -5.97 8.95 5.02
C SER A 64 -5.68 10.09 6.00
N LYS A 65 -6.71 10.54 6.74
CA LYS A 65 -6.57 11.57 7.78
C LYS A 65 -5.69 11.11 8.94
N LYS A 66 -5.94 9.92 9.48
CA LYS A 66 -5.16 9.35 10.60
C LYS A 66 -3.71 9.11 10.18
N PHE A 67 -3.50 8.55 9.00
CA PHE A 67 -2.17 8.32 8.44
C PHE A 67 -1.39 9.62 8.29
N SER A 68 -1.99 10.65 7.67
CA SER A 68 -1.33 11.94 7.50
C SER A 68 -0.96 12.56 8.83
N LYS A 69 -1.85 12.50 9.82
CA LYS A 69 -1.58 12.99 11.18
C LYS A 69 -0.43 12.23 11.85
N GLN A 70 -0.46 10.89 11.78
CA GLN A 70 0.52 10.04 12.47
C GLN A 70 1.93 10.14 11.89
N TYR A 71 2.05 10.31 10.58
CA TYR A 71 3.33 10.48 9.90
C TYR A 71 3.69 11.95 9.65
N SER A 72 2.94 12.89 10.25
CA SER A 72 3.13 14.34 10.13
C SER A 72 3.25 14.82 8.68
N LEU A 73 2.41 14.26 7.81
CA LEU A 73 2.34 14.62 6.40
C LEU A 73 1.34 15.76 6.20
N PRO A 74 1.60 16.70 5.26
CA PRO A 74 0.67 17.76 4.94
C PRO A 74 -0.63 17.24 4.31
N TYR A 75 -0.57 16.12 3.59
CA TYR A 75 -1.70 15.43 2.98
C TYR A 75 -1.37 13.96 2.74
N PHE A 76 -2.40 13.16 2.53
CA PHE A 76 -2.26 11.73 2.24
C PHE A 76 -1.75 11.51 0.82
N SER A 77 -0.78 10.61 0.66
CA SER A 77 -0.27 10.17 -0.65
C SER A 77 -0.13 8.65 -0.64
N PHE A 78 -0.75 8.01 -1.63
CA PHE A 78 -0.63 6.56 -1.82
C PHE A 78 0.83 6.14 -2.01
N SER A 79 1.59 6.85 -2.86
CA SER A 79 3.00 6.55 -3.09
C SER A 79 3.85 6.68 -1.81
N CYS A 80 3.50 7.59 -0.90
CA CYS A 80 4.17 7.70 0.41
C CYS A 80 3.91 6.46 1.27
N LEU A 81 2.65 6.02 1.36
CA LEU A 81 2.26 4.81 2.05
C LEU A 81 2.92 3.56 1.43
N LEU A 82 2.93 3.44 0.10
CA LEU A 82 3.59 2.35 -0.61
C LEU A 82 5.09 2.33 -0.31
N ARG A 83 5.78 3.48 -0.41
CA ARG A 83 7.21 3.59 -0.08
C ARG A 83 7.51 3.22 1.37
N LEU A 84 6.66 3.64 2.31
CA LEU A 84 6.80 3.24 3.72
C LEU A 84 6.75 1.71 3.85
N ALA A 85 5.75 1.08 3.26
CA ALA A 85 5.56 -0.37 3.33
C ALA A 85 6.72 -1.13 2.68
N LEU A 86 7.17 -0.70 1.50
CA LEU A 86 8.31 -1.28 0.80
C LEU A 86 9.60 -1.14 1.60
N LYS A 87 9.85 0.04 2.19
CA LYS A 87 11.02 0.29 3.04
C LYS A 87 11.01 -0.60 4.28
N ARG A 88 9.85 -0.78 4.91
CA ARG A 88 9.68 -1.66 6.08
C ARG A 88 9.89 -3.12 5.74
N SER A 89 9.50 -3.53 4.53
CA SER A 89 9.67 -4.90 4.08
C SER A 89 11.13 -5.28 3.84
N CYS A 90 12.06 -4.32 3.71
CA CYS A 90 13.49 -4.60 3.51
C CYS A 90 13.75 -5.64 2.39
N GLY A 91 12.99 -5.57 1.29
CA GLY A 91 13.08 -6.52 0.17
C GLY A 91 12.41 -7.88 0.40
N SER A 92 11.67 -8.06 1.50
CA SER A 92 10.99 -9.31 1.85
C SER A 92 9.57 -9.44 1.26
N VAL A 93 9.14 -8.50 0.41
CA VAL A 93 7.79 -8.50 -0.16
C VAL A 93 7.64 -9.72 -1.08
N SER A 94 6.77 -10.65 -0.69
CA SER A 94 6.39 -11.80 -1.53
C SER A 94 5.08 -11.57 -2.28
N GLU A 95 4.24 -10.65 -1.80
CA GLU A 95 2.95 -10.39 -2.41
C GLU A 95 2.57 -8.91 -2.26
N LEU A 96 2.27 -8.26 -3.38
CA LEU A 96 1.77 -6.89 -3.44
C LEU A 96 0.45 -6.86 -4.22
N ARG A 97 -0.59 -6.32 -3.60
CA ARG A 97 -1.93 -6.16 -4.18
C ARG A 97 -2.33 -4.69 -4.10
N LEU A 98 -2.45 -4.07 -5.26
CA LEU A 98 -2.77 -2.64 -5.38
C LEU A 98 -4.29 -2.42 -5.45
N PRO A 99 -4.79 -1.24 -5.05
CA PRO A 99 -6.23 -0.93 -5.08
C PRO A 99 -6.73 -0.73 -6.52
N LEU A 100 -8.03 -0.92 -6.72
CA LEU A 100 -8.67 -0.91 -8.04
C LEU A 100 -8.73 0.45 -8.75
N LYS A 101 -8.54 1.57 -8.04
CA LYS A 101 -8.94 2.89 -8.57
C LYS A 101 -7.84 3.95 -8.73
N HIS A 102 -6.61 3.68 -8.30
CA HIS A 102 -5.58 4.73 -8.20
C HIS A 102 -4.15 4.19 -8.34
N VAL A 103 -3.84 3.50 -9.44
CA VAL A 103 -2.47 3.01 -9.70
C VAL A 103 -1.86 3.79 -10.84
N SER A 104 -0.84 4.58 -10.54
CA SER A 104 -0.03 5.24 -11.56
C SER A 104 1.10 4.34 -12.07
N ILE A 105 1.69 4.70 -13.21
CA ILE A 105 2.91 4.06 -13.72
C ILE A 105 4.07 4.20 -12.71
N ASP A 106 4.14 5.30 -11.96
CA ASP A 106 5.17 5.50 -10.93
C ASP A 106 4.99 4.53 -9.75
N ASP A 107 3.74 4.27 -9.35
CA ASP A 107 3.45 3.25 -8.34
C ASP A 107 3.81 1.85 -8.84
N LEU A 108 3.63 1.59 -10.14
CA LEU A 108 4.06 0.34 -10.78
C LEU A 108 5.59 0.21 -10.80
N LEU A 109 6.31 1.28 -11.12
CA LEU A 109 7.77 1.34 -11.06
C LEU A 109 8.28 1.07 -9.64
N LEU A 110 7.66 1.70 -8.64
CA LEU A 110 7.92 1.44 -7.22
C LEU A 110 7.66 -0.01 -6.84
N ALA A 111 6.61 -0.62 -7.40
CA ALA A 111 6.21 -2.01 -7.17
C ALA A 111 7.11 -3.04 -7.89
N SER A 112 7.78 -2.65 -8.98
CA SER A 112 8.60 -3.51 -9.85
C SER A 112 9.96 -3.87 -9.22
N LEU A 113 9.96 -4.26 -7.95
CA LEU A 113 11.15 -4.68 -7.22
C LEU A 113 11.58 -6.06 -7.70
N LYS A 114 12.87 -6.23 -8.06
CA LYS A 114 13.47 -7.51 -8.51
C LYS A 114 13.27 -8.70 -7.54
N MET A 115 12.87 -8.43 -6.30
CA MET A 115 12.66 -9.42 -5.25
C MET A 115 11.19 -9.83 -5.09
N LEU A 116 10.27 -9.18 -5.80
CA LEU A 116 8.83 -9.42 -5.67
C LEU A 116 8.45 -10.74 -6.36
N GLU A 117 7.87 -11.66 -5.60
CA GLU A 117 7.41 -12.93 -6.17
C GLU A 117 6.05 -12.81 -6.86
N ARG A 118 5.15 -11.98 -6.31
CA ARG A 118 3.77 -11.85 -6.80
C ARG A 118 3.31 -10.40 -6.81
N LEU A 119 2.89 -9.92 -7.98
CA LEU A 119 2.23 -8.63 -8.18
C LEU A 119 0.81 -8.86 -8.73
N LYS A 120 -0.20 -8.36 -8.03
CA LYS A 120 -1.59 -8.40 -8.48
C LYS A 120 -2.16 -7.00 -8.60
N LEU A 121 -2.60 -6.69 -9.82
CA LEU A 121 -3.25 -5.45 -10.22
C LEU A 121 -4.66 -5.71 -10.77
N ASP A 122 -5.28 -6.84 -10.45
CA ASP A 122 -6.58 -7.23 -11.00
C ASP A 122 -7.62 -6.12 -10.80
N GLU A 123 -8.37 -5.82 -11.85
CA GLU A 123 -9.45 -4.82 -11.91
C GLU A 123 -9.00 -3.36 -11.64
N CYS A 124 -7.72 -3.04 -11.84
CA CYS A 124 -7.22 -1.67 -11.71
C CYS A 124 -7.62 -0.74 -12.88
N ILE A 125 -8.00 0.50 -12.56
CA ILE A 125 -8.26 1.58 -13.50
C ILE A 125 -7.06 2.53 -13.51
N GLY A 126 -6.56 2.90 -14.70
CA GLY A 126 -5.51 3.90 -14.87
C GLY A 126 -4.31 3.48 -15.72
N PHE A 127 -4.25 2.22 -16.13
CA PHE A 127 -3.25 1.71 -17.09
C PHE A 127 -3.87 0.64 -17.99
N ASP A 128 -3.34 0.48 -19.19
CA ASP A 128 -3.71 -0.64 -20.05
C ASP A 128 -2.95 -1.88 -19.59
N GLY A 129 -3.67 -2.93 -19.23
CA GLY A 129 -3.05 -4.19 -18.82
C GLY A 129 -2.19 -4.81 -19.94
N GLU A 130 -2.49 -4.49 -21.20
CA GLU A 130 -1.76 -4.99 -22.36
C GLU A 130 -0.62 -4.05 -22.80
N ASP A 131 -0.38 -2.96 -22.06
CA ASP A 131 0.70 -2.01 -22.35
C ASP A 131 2.07 -2.69 -22.28
N GLY A 132 2.86 -2.56 -23.35
CA GLY A 132 4.19 -3.12 -23.46
C GLY A 132 5.16 -2.64 -22.38
N GLU A 133 5.05 -1.38 -21.93
CA GLU A 133 5.88 -0.82 -20.87
C GLU A 133 5.53 -1.42 -19.50
N VAL A 134 4.23 -1.64 -19.24
CA VAL A 134 3.75 -2.32 -18.03
C VAL A 134 4.23 -3.77 -17.99
N LEU A 135 4.13 -4.47 -19.12
CA LEU A 135 4.58 -5.86 -19.26
C LEU A 135 6.10 -5.99 -19.12
N GLU A 136 6.87 -5.08 -19.73
CA GLU A 136 8.33 -5.04 -19.60
C GLU A 136 8.74 -4.86 -18.13
N LYS A 137 8.13 -3.90 -17.42
CA LYS A 137 8.45 -3.62 -16.01
C LYS A 137 8.03 -4.76 -15.08
N ALA A 138 6.88 -5.38 -15.36
CA ALA A 138 6.40 -6.54 -14.61
C ALA A 138 7.16 -7.84 -14.93
N SER A 139 7.96 -7.89 -15.99
CA SER A 139 8.70 -9.10 -16.41
C SER A 139 9.66 -9.63 -15.35
N ALA A 140 10.12 -8.76 -14.42
CA ALA A 140 10.95 -9.15 -13.30
C ALA A 140 10.19 -9.90 -12.18
N VAL A 141 8.85 -9.92 -12.22
CA VAL A 141 8.00 -10.56 -11.22
C VAL A 141 7.65 -11.98 -11.64
N LYS A 142 7.84 -12.96 -10.75
CA LYS A 142 7.56 -14.38 -11.07
C LYS A 142 6.09 -14.64 -11.40
N PHE A 143 5.18 -13.96 -10.71
CA PHE A 143 3.74 -14.07 -10.92
C PHE A 143 3.13 -12.67 -11.03
N PHE A 144 2.67 -12.34 -12.22
CA PHE A 144 1.98 -11.10 -12.52
C PHE A 144 0.52 -11.39 -12.90
N SER A 145 -0.41 -10.60 -12.37
CA SER A 145 -1.84 -10.64 -12.73
C SER A 145 -2.37 -9.22 -12.86
N ASN A 146 -3.01 -8.92 -13.97
CA ASN A 146 -3.56 -7.62 -14.36
C ASN A 146 -4.95 -7.79 -15.00
N ARG A 147 -5.70 -8.81 -14.56
CA ARG A 147 -6.95 -9.18 -15.23
C ARG A 147 -7.99 -8.09 -15.05
N GLY A 148 -8.59 -7.66 -16.15
CA GLY A 148 -9.63 -6.65 -16.12
C GLY A 148 -9.12 -5.23 -15.85
N CYS A 149 -7.80 -4.98 -15.94
CA CYS A 149 -7.27 -3.62 -15.93
C CYS A 149 -7.73 -2.85 -17.16
N LYS A 150 -8.03 -1.56 -16.99
CA LYS A 150 -8.49 -0.69 -18.09
C LYS A 150 -7.89 0.70 -17.97
N LEU A 151 -7.59 1.30 -19.12
CA LEU A 151 -7.39 2.74 -19.19
C LEU A 151 -8.71 3.46 -18.90
N TYR A 152 -8.61 4.57 -18.18
CA TYR A 152 -9.73 5.50 -18.05
C TYR A 152 -9.82 6.29 -19.36
N TYR A 153 -10.81 5.99 -20.19
CA TYR A 153 -11.21 6.90 -21.26
C TYR A 153 -12.25 7.84 -20.66
N GLU A 154 -11.88 9.10 -20.46
CA GLU A 154 -12.87 10.15 -20.20
C GLU A 154 -13.82 10.21 -21.41
N HIS A 155 -15.00 9.61 -21.28
CA HIS A 155 -16.14 10.20 -21.98
C HIS A 155 -16.41 11.52 -21.25
N VAL A 156 -16.08 12.63 -21.91
CA VAL A 156 -16.42 13.97 -21.46
C VAL A 156 -17.95 14.10 -21.56
N ASP A 157 -18.65 13.57 -20.56
CA ASP A 157 -20.00 14.02 -20.27
C ASP A 157 -19.85 15.33 -19.49
N ASP A 158 -20.20 16.45 -20.13
CA ASP A 158 -20.09 17.84 -19.66
C ASP A 158 -20.84 18.15 -18.34
N ASN A 159 -21.26 17.15 -17.57
CA ASN A 159 -22.12 17.33 -16.39
C ASN A 159 -21.78 16.41 -15.22
N PHE A 160 -20.50 16.27 -14.82
CA PHE A 160 -20.20 15.79 -13.47
C PHE A 160 -18.87 16.33 -12.88
N CYS A 161 -19.03 17.28 -11.97
CA CYS A 161 -18.21 17.59 -10.79
C CYS A 161 -16.68 17.79 -10.98
N GLY A 162 -16.26 19.06 -10.94
CA GLY A 162 -14.88 19.47 -10.84
C GLY A 162 -14.17 18.92 -9.61
N CYS A 163 -13.14 18.10 -9.85
CA CYS A 163 -12.02 17.85 -8.94
C CYS A 163 -10.77 17.39 -9.73
N TYR A 164 -10.46 18.01 -10.87
CA TYR A 164 -9.13 17.84 -11.51
C TYR A 164 -8.68 19.15 -12.15
N SER A 165 -8.26 20.10 -11.34
CA SER A 165 -7.37 21.17 -11.78
C SER A 165 -5.97 20.85 -11.28
N TYR A 166 -5.24 20.03 -12.04
CA TYR A 166 -3.78 20.04 -11.99
C TYR A 166 -3.33 21.39 -12.58
N GLY A 167 -3.15 22.37 -11.69
CA GLY A 167 -2.50 23.62 -12.03
C GLY A 167 -1.04 23.35 -12.35
N TYR A 168 -0.69 23.49 -13.64
CA TYR A 168 0.65 23.90 -14.01
C TYR A 168 0.91 25.26 -13.36
N ILE A 169 1.89 25.33 -12.46
CA ILE A 169 2.46 26.60 -12.02
C ILE A 169 3.81 26.72 -12.74
N LEU A 170 3.92 27.77 -13.55
CA LEU A 170 5.17 28.34 -14.07
C LEU A 170 6.05 28.85 -12.92
#